data_AF-A0A228PZW9-F1
#
_entry.id   AF-A0A228PZW9-F1
#
_cell.length_a   1.000
_cell.length_b   1.000
_cell.length_c   1.000
_cell.angle_alpha   90.00
_cell.angle_beta   90.00
_cell.angle_gamma   90.00
#
_symmetry.space_group_name_H-M   'P 1'
#
loop_
_entity.id
_entity.type
_entity.pdbx_description
1 polymer ?
#
loop_
_entity_poly.entity_id
_entity_poly.type
_entity_poly.pdbx_seq_one_letter_code
_entity_poly.pdbx_strand_id
1 'polypeptide(L)'
;MLMSEEDRAQIRQNVQDHARRMEEQNSGNVQLRLFPGWGNDTRGMSKSLARSALFAVRDKRAERERYDNAVIASIEGLEIRYSGEELRQDDHDVFMQLCHLARDEYVGEAVHISGLQALEGLKWGRSQEDYDRLRACYKRLLEGTVYVTKTETDRTGKIKKKTHMFGSHLFSSVSAEVDGDSVESLELPPKFRSPRGRVNSTEWKAKKC
;
A
#
# COMPACT_ATOMS: atom_id res chain seq x y z
N MET A 1 24.79 -46.48 -18.47
CA MET A 1 25.94 -45.66 -18.07
C MET A 1 25.65 -45.15 -16.66
N LEU A 2 26.19 -45.82 -15.64
CA LEU A 2 25.97 -45.45 -14.24
C LEU A 2 26.97 -44.34 -13.89
N MET A 3 26.48 -43.14 -13.59
CA MET A 3 27.33 -42.01 -13.15
C MET A 3 28.09 -42.42 -11.88
N SER A 4 29.38 -42.11 -11.80
CA SER A 4 30.22 -42.48 -10.65
C SER A 4 29.76 -41.75 -9.38
N GLU A 5 30.02 -42.32 -8.21
CA GLU A 5 29.65 -41.67 -6.94
C GLU A 5 30.38 -40.34 -6.72
N GLU A 6 31.56 -40.20 -7.30
CA GLU A 6 32.37 -38.97 -7.29
C GLU A 6 31.71 -37.87 -8.12
N ASP A 7 31.16 -38.20 -9.29
CA ASP A 7 30.41 -37.25 -10.13
C ASP A 7 29.16 -36.76 -9.40
N ARG A 8 28.48 -37.65 -8.67
CA ARG A 8 27.29 -37.33 -7.87
C ARG A 8 27.62 -36.50 -6.63
N ALA A 9 28.80 -36.70 -6.03
CA ALA A 9 29.29 -35.87 -4.94
C ALA A 9 29.66 -34.47 -5.44
N GLN A 10 30.34 -34.37 -6.59
CA GLN A 10 30.71 -33.11 -7.21
C GLN A 10 29.48 -32.28 -7.63
N ILE A 11 28.43 -32.92 -8.15
CA ILE A 11 27.17 -32.24 -8.48
C ILE A 11 26.51 -31.69 -7.21
N ARG A 12 26.49 -32.46 -6.11
CA ARG A 12 25.94 -31.99 -4.82
C ARG A 12 26.71 -30.80 -4.27
N GLN A 13 28.04 -30.86 -4.33
CA GLN A 13 28.93 -29.77 -3.91
C GLN A 13 28.67 -28.50 -4.73
N ASN A 14 28.59 -28.63 -6.06
CA ASN A 14 28.34 -27.50 -6.97
C ASN A 14 26.95 -26.87 -6.76
N VAL A 15 25.92 -27.68 -6.48
CA VAL A 15 24.57 -27.20 -6.16
C VAL A 15 24.56 -26.44 -4.83
N GLN A 16 25.26 -26.94 -3.82
CA GLN A 16 25.38 -26.29 -2.51
C GLN A 16 26.18 -24.98 -2.59
N ASP A 17 27.27 -24.95 -3.34
CA ASP A 17 28.05 -23.73 -3.57
C ASP A 17 27.29 -22.69 -4.39
N HIS A 18 26.48 -23.13 -5.35
CA HIS A 18 25.61 -22.23 -6.11
C HIS A 18 24.49 -21.67 -5.22
N ALA A 19 23.88 -22.50 -4.36
CA ALA A 19 22.87 -22.06 -3.39
C ALA A 19 23.44 -21.03 -2.40
N ARG A 20 24.64 -21.27 -1.85
CA ARG A 20 25.33 -20.34 -0.95
C ARG A 20 25.66 -19.01 -1.64
N ARG A 21 26.17 -19.03 -2.87
CA ARG A 21 26.43 -17.80 -3.65
C ARG A 21 25.16 -17.03 -3.99
N MET A 22 24.05 -17.74 -4.23
CA MET A 22 22.74 -17.13 -4.47
C MET A 22 22.18 -16.49 -3.20
N GLU A 23 22.40 -17.11 -2.02
CA GLU A 23 22.04 -16.53 -0.72
C GLU A 23 22.91 -15.31 -0.39
N GLU A 24 24.23 -15.38 -0.59
CA GLU A 24 25.16 -14.26 -0.39
C GLU A 24 24.87 -13.08 -1.34
N GLN A 25 24.49 -13.34 -2.59
CA GLN A 25 24.03 -12.31 -3.52
C GLN A 25 22.65 -11.73 -3.16
N ASN A 26 21.83 -12.48 -2.41
CA ASN A 26 20.53 -12.05 -1.91
C ASN A 26 20.61 -11.35 -0.52
N SER A 27 21.78 -11.32 0.11
CA SER A 27 22.06 -10.59 1.36
C SER A 27 22.19 -9.07 1.17
N GLY A 28 22.11 -8.58 -0.07
CA GLY A 28 21.83 -7.18 -0.35
C GLY A 28 20.39 -6.89 0.07
N ASN A 29 20.18 -6.60 1.35
CA ASN A 29 18.90 -6.19 1.91
C ASN A 29 18.56 -4.82 1.32
N VAL A 30 18.06 -4.80 0.09
CA VAL A 30 17.53 -3.58 -0.54
C VAL A 30 16.27 -3.27 0.23
N GLN A 31 16.39 -2.48 1.30
CA GLN A 31 15.26 -1.97 2.04
C GLN A 31 14.45 -1.13 1.05
N LEU A 32 13.37 -1.72 0.56
CA LEU A 32 12.44 -1.05 -0.33
C LEU A 32 11.71 -0.02 0.52
N ARG A 33 11.87 1.26 0.18
CA ARG A 33 11.00 2.30 0.72
C ARG A 33 9.56 1.96 0.39
N LEU A 34 8.68 2.21 1.34
CA LEU A 34 7.25 1.96 1.18
C LEU A 34 6.64 2.78 0.04
N PHE A 35 7.11 4.02 -0.13
CA PHE A 35 6.63 4.95 -1.13
C PHE A 35 7.78 5.55 -1.97
N PRO A 36 7.52 5.95 -3.23
CA PRO A 36 8.46 6.76 -3.97
C PRO A 36 8.63 8.12 -3.28
N GLY A 37 9.85 8.67 -3.24
CA GLY A 37 10.10 9.95 -2.57
C GLY A 37 9.36 11.12 -3.22
N TRP A 38 8.73 11.97 -2.40
CA TRP A 38 8.13 13.24 -2.81
C TRP A 38 8.46 14.35 -1.79
N GLY A 39 8.40 15.61 -2.24
CA GLY A 39 8.71 16.79 -1.40
C GLY A 39 7.70 17.03 -0.27
N ASN A 40 8.02 17.92 0.67
CA ASN A 40 7.16 18.21 1.82
C ASN A 40 5.80 18.83 1.42
N ASP A 41 5.77 19.59 0.34
CA ASP A 41 4.57 20.31 -0.11
C ASP A 41 3.64 19.47 -0.98
N THR A 42 4.03 18.22 -1.28
CA THR A 42 3.23 17.31 -2.09
C THR A 42 2.85 16.06 -1.32
N ARG A 43 1.76 15.44 -1.77
CA ARG A 43 1.23 14.19 -1.24
C ARG A 43 1.06 13.23 -2.41
N GLY A 44 1.72 12.07 -2.35
CA GLY A 44 1.69 11.09 -3.43
C GLY A 44 0.44 10.21 -3.37
N MET A 45 -0.32 10.15 -4.46
CA MET A 45 -1.49 9.28 -4.59
C MET A 45 -1.36 8.39 -5.83
N SER A 46 -1.86 7.16 -5.75
CA SER A 46 -2.02 6.33 -6.94
C SER A 46 -3.02 6.99 -7.90
N LYS A 47 -2.64 7.12 -9.17
CA LYS A 47 -3.50 7.64 -10.26
C LYS A 47 -4.83 6.89 -10.37
N SER A 48 -4.85 5.63 -9.95
CA SER A 48 -6.05 4.80 -9.92
C SER A 48 -7.01 5.20 -8.80
N LEU A 49 -6.48 5.41 -7.59
CA LEU A 49 -7.29 5.84 -6.44
C LEU A 49 -7.80 7.28 -6.62
N ALA A 50 -6.95 8.18 -7.14
CA ALA A 50 -7.30 9.58 -7.42
C ALA A 50 -8.46 9.74 -8.42
N ARG A 51 -8.73 8.70 -9.23
CA ARG A 51 -9.80 8.68 -10.24
C ARG A 51 -10.87 7.64 -9.90
N SER A 52 -10.96 7.24 -8.64
CA SER A 52 -12.00 6.36 -8.13
C SER A 52 -12.94 7.11 -7.19
N ALA A 53 -14.16 6.64 -7.07
CA ALA A 53 -15.15 7.15 -6.12
C ALA A 53 -15.03 6.50 -4.73
N LEU A 54 -13.85 6.00 -4.37
CA LEU A 54 -13.63 5.32 -3.08
C LEU A 54 -13.87 6.27 -1.91
N PHE A 55 -13.47 7.54 -2.07
CA PHE A 55 -13.71 8.59 -1.09
C PHE A 55 -14.84 9.49 -1.57
N ALA A 56 -16.05 9.22 -1.09
CA ALA A 56 -17.26 9.90 -1.52
C ALA A 56 -17.29 11.37 -1.05
N VAL A 57 -17.87 12.24 -1.88
CA VAL A 57 -18.20 13.62 -1.49
C VAL A 57 -19.64 13.62 -0.99
N ARG A 58 -19.83 13.63 0.33
CA ARG A 58 -21.15 13.70 0.99
C ARG A 58 -21.10 14.64 2.20
N ASP A 59 -22.28 15.06 2.65
CA ASP A 59 -22.42 15.90 3.83
C ASP A 59 -21.89 15.17 5.07
N LYS A 60 -21.07 15.86 5.86
CA LYS A 60 -20.49 15.35 7.11
C LYS A 60 -21.58 15.01 8.14
N ARG A 61 -22.74 15.66 8.06
CA ARG A 61 -23.88 15.45 8.99
C ARG A 61 -24.75 14.26 8.63
N ALA A 62 -24.68 13.77 7.40
CA ALA A 62 -25.45 12.61 6.99
C ALA A 62 -24.85 11.34 7.61
N GLU A 63 -25.71 10.39 7.95
CA GLU A 63 -25.29 9.05 8.38
C GLU A 63 -24.45 8.39 7.29
N ARG A 64 -23.41 7.64 7.69
CA ARG A 64 -22.54 6.91 6.77
C ARG A 64 -23.18 5.58 6.44
N GLU A 65 -23.31 5.28 5.15
CA GLU A 65 -23.79 3.98 4.70
C GLU A 65 -22.70 2.92 4.91
N ARG A 66 -23.12 1.67 5.14
CA ARG A 66 -22.20 0.53 5.20
C ARG A 66 -22.30 -0.27 3.91
N TYR A 67 -21.16 -0.46 3.26
CA TYR A 67 -21.04 -1.22 2.03
C TYR A 67 -20.65 -2.66 2.32
N ASP A 68 -21.30 -3.60 1.64
CA ASP A 68 -20.90 -5.01 1.59
C ASP A 68 -20.50 -5.36 0.16
N ASN A 69 -19.19 -5.41 -0.08
CA ASN A 69 -18.58 -5.75 -1.36
C ASN A 69 -19.15 -4.94 -2.52
N ALA A 70 -19.45 -3.66 -2.29
CA ALA A 70 -20.08 -2.77 -3.27
C ALA A 70 -19.09 -2.38 -4.38
N VAL A 71 -19.57 -2.29 -5.62
CA VAL A 71 -18.76 -1.85 -6.75
C VAL A 71 -18.60 -0.33 -6.69
N ILE A 72 -17.36 0.13 -6.61
CA ILE A 72 -17.00 1.54 -6.60
C ILE A 72 -16.68 1.99 -8.03
N ALA A 73 -17.22 3.14 -8.42
CA ALA A 73 -16.91 3.71 -9.73
C ALA A 73 -15.41 4.03 -9.84
N SER A 74 -14.77 3.54 -10.90
CA SER A 74 -13.35 3.73 -11.16
C SER A 74 -13.05 3.82 -12.65
N ILE A 75 -11.79 4.08 -12.97
CA ILE A 75 -11.31 4.19 -14.35
C ILE A 75 -11.48 2.88 -15.13
N GLU A 76 -11.56 2.99 -16.46
CA GLU A 76 -11.61 1.84 -17.35
C GLU A 76 -10.42 0.88 -17.10
N GLY A 77 -10.71 -0.42 -17.12
CA GLY A 77 -9.72 -1.47 -16.85
C GLY A 77 -9.39 -1.64 -15.36
N LEU A 78 -10.09 -0.94 -14.46
CA LEU A 78 -9.98 -1.12 -13.02
C LEU A 78 -11.38 -1.29 -12.42
N GLU A 79 -11.57 -2.38 -11.69
CA GLU A 79 -12.76 -2.61 -10.86
C GLU A 79 -12.32 -2.58 -9.41
N ILE A 80 -12.87 -1.64 -8.64
CA ILE A 80 -12.68 -1.56 -7.20
C ILE A 80 -13.97 -2.00 -6.51
N ARG A 81 -13.86 -2.90 -5.55
CA ARG A 81 -14.97 -3.26 -4.66
C ARG A 81 -14.59 -2.93 -3.22
N TYR A 82 -15.56 -2.48 -2.44
CA TYR A 82 -15.34 -2.04 -1.08
C TYR A 82 -16.34 -2.66 -0.11
N SER A 83 -15.83 -3.11 1.04
CA SER A 83 -16.61 -3.54 2.19
C SER A 83 -16.19 -2.74 3.41
N GLY A 84 -17.13 -2.12 4.11
CA GLY A 84 -16.84 -1.25 5.25
C GLY A 84 -17.80 -0.08 5.36
N GLU A 85 -17.58 0.78 6.34
CA GLU A 85 -18.30 2.06 6.46
C GLU A 85 -17.87 3.03 5.37
N GLU A 86 -18.78 3.85 4.86
CA GLU A 86 -18.51 4.84 3.82
C GLU A 86 -17.32 5.74 4.16
N LEU A 87 -16.33 5.75 3.26
CA LEU A 87 -15.19 6.65 3.30
C LEU A 87 -15.53 7.96 2.61
N ARG A 88 -15.25 9.08 3.28
CA ARG A 88 -15.50 10.44 2.79
C ARG A 88 -14.20 11.21 2.58
N GLN A 89 -14.32 12.47 2.17
CA GLN A 89 -13.18 13.35 1.92
C GLN A 89 -12.31 13.61 3.16
N ASP A 90 -12.89 13.59 4.37
CA ASP A 90 -12.09 13.68 5.61
C ASP A 90 -11.26 12.43 5.84
N ASP A 91 -11.79 11.25 5.51
CA ASP A 91 -11.04 9.99 5.56
C ASP A 91 -9.92 9.96 4.49
N HIS A 92 -10.15 10.56 3.32
CA HIS A 92 -9.13 10.76 2.28
C HIS A 92 -7.96 11.60 2.78
N ASP A 93 -8.23 12.75 3.39
CA ASP A 93 -7.18 13.65 3.87
C ASP A 93 -6.32 12.99 4.95
N VAL A 94 -6.97 12.27 5.88
CA VAL A 94 -6.29 11.47 6.90
C VAL A 94 -5.43 10.38 6.25
N PHE A 95 -5.98 9.63 5.29
CA PHE A 95 -5.23 8.60 4.57
C PHE A 95 -3.97 9.18 3.89
N MET A 96 -4.10 10.31 3.19
CA MET A 96 -2.98 10.97 2.52
C MET A 96 -1.93 11.49 3.51
N GLN A 97 -2.36 11.97 4.67
CA GLN A 97 -1.44 12.39 5.73
C GLN A 97 -0.69 11.21 6.33
N LEU A 98 -1.36 10.08 6.57
CA LEU A 98 -0.72 8.85 7.03
C LEU A 98 0.33 8.35 6.03
N CYS A 99 0.00 8.30 4.73
CA CYS A 99 0.96 7.94 3.70
C CYS A 99 2.17 8.89 3.64
N HIS A 100 1.96 10.17 3.94
CA HIS A 100 3.05 11.14 3.98
C HIS A 100 3.97 10.96 5.18
N LEU A 101 3.42 10.69 6.36
CA LEU A 101 4.20 10.41 7.55
C LEU A 101 4.99 9.09 7.39
N ALA A 102 4.40 8.10 6.73
CA ALA A 102 5.02 6.81 6.42
C ALA A 102 5.97 6.82 5.20
N ARG A 103 6.22 7.97 4.56
CA ARG A 103 6.92 8.02 3.25
C ARG A 103 8.39 7.59 3.30
N ASP A 104 9.04 7.83 4.42
CA ASP A 104 10.47 7.57 4.62
C ASP A 104 10.72 6.19 5.25
N GLU A 105 9.64 5.46 5.53
CA GLU A 105 9.66 4.14 6.16
C GLU A 105 9.95 3.02 5.15
N TYR A 106 10.47 1.92 5.68
CA TYR A 106 10.83 0.73 4.91
C TYR A 106 9.74 -0.34 4.97
N VAL A 107 9.60 -1.09 3.89
CA VAL A 107 8.67 -2.22 3.83
C VAL A 107 9.07 -3.27 4.86
N GLY A 108 8.16 -3.59 5.78
CA GLY A 108 8.34 -4.62 6.81
C GLY A 108 8.57 -4.09 8.23
N GLU A 109 8.72 -2.78 8.39
CA GLU A 109 8.78 -2.12 9.70
C GLU A 109 7.41 -1.54 10.08
N ALA A 110 7.11 -1.54 11.38
CA ALA A 110 5.94 -0.88 11.92
C ALA A 110 6.14 0.64 11.85
N VAL A 111 5.13 1.38 11.42
CA VAL A 111 5.21 2.83 11.32
C VAL A 111 4.58 3.46 12.55
N HIS A 112 5.37 4.22 13.31
CA HIS A 112 4.87 4.93 14.49
C HIS A 112 4.52 6.37 14.10
N ILE A 113 3.25 6.72 14.22
CA ILE A 113 2.70 8.03 13.89
C ILE A 113 2.11 8.63 15.15
N SER A 114 2.58 9.80 15.58
CA SER A 114 1.89 10.50 16.66
C SER A 114 0.60 11.14 16.15
N GLY A 115 -0.49 11.02 16.90
CA GLY A 115 -1.75 11.72 16.59
C GLY A 115 -1.58 13.24 16.51
N LEU A 116 -0.65 13.81 17.29
CA LEU A 116 -0.32 15.24 17.18
C LEU A 116 0.28 15.59 15.81
N GLN A 117 1.21 14.78 15.30
CA GLN A 117 1.81 14.97 13.97
C GLN A 117 0.78 14.82 12.85
N ALA A 118 -0.17 13.90 13.01
CA ALA A 118 -1.29 13.74 12.09
C ALA A 118 -2.18 15.00 12.07
N LEU A 119 -2.60 15.49 13.24
CA LEU A 119 -3.43 16.70 13.36
C LEU A 119 -2.74 17.95 12.82
N GLU A 120 -1.45 18.12 13.08
CA GLU A 120 -0.65 19.24 12.57
C GLU A 120 -0.58 19.23 11.04
N GLY A 121 -0.34 18.06 10.43
CA GLY A 121 -0.33 17.92 8.97
C GLY A 121 -1.69 18.17 8.33
N LEU A 122 -2.78 17.81 9.03
CA LEU A 122 -4.16 18.07 8.61
C LEU A 122 -4.62 19.52 8.88
N LYS A 123 -3.84 20.29 9.65
CA LYS A 123 -4.21 21.62 10.17
C LYS A 123 -5.53 21.61 10.94
N TRP A 124 -5.78 20.54 11.67
CA TRP A 124 -6.91 20.45 12.61
C TRP A 124 -6.54 21.06 13.96
N GLY A 125 -7.53 21.27 14.82
CA GLY A 125 -7.28 21.71 16.18
C GLY A 125 -6.60 20.64 17.02
N ARG A 126 -6.33 20.97 18.28
CA ARG A 126 -5.77 20.04 19.29
C ARG A 126 -6.80 19.73 20.38
N SER A 127 -8.09 19.89 20.07
CA SER A 127 -9.15 19.59 21.02
C SER A 127 -9.38 18.08 21.12
N GLN A 128 -9.98 17.62 22.21
CA GLN A 128 -10.36 16.21 22.34
C GLN A 128 -11.30 15.76 21.19
N GLU A 129 -12.19 16.65 20.74
CA GLU A 129 -13.09 16.38 19.61
C GLU A 129 -12.32 16.13 18.31
N ASP A 130 -11.22 16.85 18.06
CA ASP A 130 -10.36 16.63 16.90
C ASP A 130 -9.67 15.26 16.95
N TYR A 131 -9.19 14.85 18.13
CA TYR A 131 -8.61 13.52 18.33
C TYR A 131 -9.65 12.41 18.16
N ASP A 132 -10.87 12.59 18.69
CA ASP A 132 -11.94 11.61 18.55
C ASP A 132 -12.38 11.47 17.09
N ARG A 133 -12.41 12.59 16.36
CA ARG A 133 -12.63 12.60 14.91
C ARG A 133 -11.52 11.85 14.17
N LEU A 134 -10.25 12.07 14.52
CA LEU A 134 -9.11 11.38 13.91
C LEU A 134 -9.19 9.86 14.15
N ARG A 135 -9.48 9.43 15.39
CA ARG A 135 -9.67 8.02 15.76
C ARG A 135 -10.81 7.38 14.98
N ALA A 136 -11.91 8.09 14.77
CA ALA A 136 -13.03 7.61 13.96
C ALA A 136 -12.61 7.38 12.50
N CYS A 137 -11.81 8.27 11.91
CA CYS A 137 -11.26 8.08 10.56
C CYS A 137 -10.35 6.85 10.49
N TYR A 138 -9.44 6.66 11.46
CA TYR A 138 -8.58 5.48 11.48
C TYR A 138 -9.35 4.18 11.58
N LYS A 139 -10.36 4.13 12.46
CA LYS A 139 -11.22 2.96 12.60
C LYS A 139 -11.87 2.58 11.27
N ARG A 140 -12.44 3.55 10.55
CA ARG A 140 -13.04 3.30 9.23
C ARG A 140 -12.02 2.82 8.19
N LEU A 141 -10.83 3.43 8.16
CA LEU A 141 -9.77 3.04 7.24
C LEU A 141 -9.23 1.63 7.55
N LEU A 142 -9.17 1.24 8.82
CA LEU A 142 -8.73 -0.08 9.27
C LEU A 142 -9.76 -1.17 8.98
N GLU A 143 -11.04 -0.92 9.28
CA GLU A 143 -12.13 -1.87 9.05
C GLU A 143 -12.49 -2.02 7.56
N GLY A 144 -12.18 -1.00 6.75
CA GLY A 144 -12.41 -1.00 5.32
C GLY A 144 -11.54 -2.00 4.56
N THR A 145 -12.17 -2.90 3.81
CA THR A 145 -11.49 -3.83 2.91
C THR A 145 -11.69 -3.39 1.46
N VAL A 146 -10.58 -3.27 0.72
CA VAL A 146 -10.60 -2.89 -0.70
C VAL A 146 -10.16 -4.07 -1.55
N TYR A 147 -11.00 -4.46 -2.50
CA TYR A 147 -10.69 -5.46 -3.51
C TYR A 147 -10.43 -4.75 -4.84
N VAL A 148 -9.32 -5.07 -5.49
CA VAL A 148 -8.95 -4.41 -6.74
C VAL A 148 -8.70 -5.45 -7.81
N THR A 149 -9.42 -5.32 -8.91
CA THR A 149 -9.22 -6.16 -10.10
C THR A 149 -8.80 -5.27 -11.25
N LYS A 150 -7.61 -5.54 -11.80
CA LYS A 150 -7.09 -4.83 -12.97
C LYS A 150 -7.29 -5.71 -14.21
N THR A 151 -7.95 -5.15 -15.21
CA THR A 151 -8.16 -5.77 -16.51
C THR A 151 -7.38 -4.99 -17.56
N GLU A 152 -6.49 -5.68 -18.26
CA GLU A 152 -5.71 -5.11 -19.36
C GLU A 152 -6.33 -5.54 -20.68
N THR A 153 -6.63 -4.57 -21.53
CA THR A 153 -7.27 -4.78 -22.84
C THR A 153 -6.33 -4.42 -23.99
N ASP A 154 -6.53 -5.10 -25.11
CA ASP A 154 -5.90 -4.80 -26.40
C ASP A 154 -6.40 -3.50 -27.02
N ARG A 155 -5.66 -3.01 -28.04
CA ARG A 155 -6.13 -1.95 -28.95
C ARG A 155 -7.44 -2.29 -29.67
N THR A 156 -7.80 -3.58 -29.75
CA THR A 156 -9.05 -4.10 -30.32
C THR A 156 -10.13 -4.39 -29.27
N GLY A 157 -9.93 -4.01 -28.00
CA GLY A 157 -10.91 -4.17 -26.91
C GLY A 157 -11.00 -5.58 -26.31
N LYS A 158 -10.21 -6.54 -26.80
CA LYS A 158 -10.15 -7.89 -26.20
C LYS A 158 -9.39 -7.87 -24.88
N ILE A 159 -9.88 -8.61 -23.89
CA ILE A 159 -9.20 -8.76 -22.60
C ILE A 159 -7.96 -9.64 -22.78
N LYS A 160 -6.79 -9.10 -22.46
CA LYS A 160 -5.50 -9.83 -22.50
C LYS A 160 -5.19 -10.51 -21.19
N LYS A 161 -5.41 -9.79 -20.11
CA LYS A 161 -4.96 -10.20 -18.78
C LYS A 161 -5.88 -9.63 -17.72
N LYS A 162 -6.30 -10.48 -16.80
CA LYS A 162 -7.04 -10.08 -15.60
C LYS A 162 -6.19 -10.41 -14.39
N THR A 163 -5.88 -9.41 -13.58
CA THR A 163 -5.09 -9.55 -12.35
C THR A 163 -5.96 -9.18 -11.17
N HIS A 164 -6.22 -10.15 -10.30
CA HIS A 164 -6.95 -9.96 -9.06
C HIS A 164 -5.96 -9.66 -7.94
N MET A 165 -6.12 -8.50 -7.30
CA MET A 165 -5.48 -8.19 -6.03
C MET A 165 -6.52 -8.49 -4.95
N PHE A 166 -6.27 -9.56 -4.20
CA PHE A 166 -7.16 -10.03 -3.13
C PHE A 166 -7.31 -8.95 -2.06
N GLY A 167 -8.50 -8.91 -1.43
CA GLY A 167 -8.90 -7.89 -0.47
C GLY A 167 -7.84 -7.70 0.61
N SER A 168 -7.19 -6.55 0.58
CA SER A 168 -6.30 -6.11 1.63
C SER A 168 -7.03 -5.04 2.43
N HIS A 169 -6.99 -5.14 3.75
CA HIS A 169 -7.21 -3.99 4.60
C HIS A 169 -6.16 -2.93 4.24
N LEU A 170 -6.53 -1.65 4.24
CA LEU A 170 -5.58 -0.57 3.95
C LEU A 170 -4.41 -0.56 4.95
N PHE A 171 -4.65 -1.06 6.16
CA PHE A 171 -3.69 -1.24 7.26
C PHE A 171 -3.90 -2.61 7.92
N SER A 172 -2.85 -3.27 8.45
CA SER A 172 -3.00 -4.57 9.12
C SER A 172 -3.35 -4.46 10.60
N SER A 173 -2.90 -3.39 11.26
CA SER A 173 -3.25 -3.10 12.65
C SER A 173 -3.06 -1.60 12.93
N VAL A 174 -3.91 -1.03 13.79
CA VAL A 174 -3.70 0.28 14.42
C VAL A 174 -3.73 0.02 15.92
N SER A 175 -2.62 0.25 16.59
CA SER A 175 -2.51 0.16 18.05
C SER A 175 -2.32 1.56 18.61
N ALA A 176 -3.30 2.06 19.34
CA ALA A 176 -3.18 3.31 20.08
C ALA A 176 -2.70 2.99 21.50
N GLU A 177 -1.43 3.24 21.79
CA GLU A 177 -0.92 3.16 23.17
C GLU A 177 -1.28 4.46 23.89
N VAL A 178 -2.14 4.35 24.90
CA VAL A 178 -2.55 5.48 25.76
C VAL A 178 -1.70 5.44 27.02
N ASP A 179 -0.46 5.91 26.93
CA ASP A 179 0.37 6.20 28.11
C ASP A 179 1.18 7.48 27.86
N GLY A 180 0.68 8.61 28.38
CA GLY A 180 1.45 9.83 28.69
C GLY A 180 2.09 10.65 27.56
N ASP A 181 2.44 10.04 26.42
CA ASP A 181 3.03 10.67 25.23
C ASP A 181 2.64 9.81 24.02
N SER A 182 1.70 10.31 23.22
CA SER A 182 0.90 9.48 22.30
C SER A 182 1.66 9.10 21.02
N VAL A 183 2.06 7.83 20.91
CA VAL A 183 2.51 7.18 19.67
C VAL A 183 1.42 6.20 19.21
N GLU A 184 0.81 6.47 18.06
CA GLU A 184 -0.12 5.55 17.41
C GLU A 184 0.71 4.67 16.44
N SER A 185 0.72 3.36 16.68
CA SER A 185 1.51 2.42 15.89
C SER A 185 0.63 1.85 14.78
N LEU A 186 1.08 1.96 13.53
CA LEU A 186 0.41 1.51 12.32
C LEU A 186 1.25 0.43 11.66
N GLU A 187 0.78 -0.82 11.65
CA GLU A 187 1.45 -1.87 10.87
C GLU A 187 0.76 -2.03 9.52
N LEU A 188 1.57 -2.24 8.48
CA LEU A 188 1.10 -2.50 7.12
C LEU A 188 1.13 -4.01 6.82
N PRO A 189 0.21 -4.51 5.99
CA PRO A 189 0.12 -5.95 5.74
C PRO A 189 1.40 -6.48 5.07
N PRO A 190 1.89 -7.66 5.50
CA PRO A 190 3.19 -8.21 5.07
C PRO A 190 3.24 -8.71 3.61
N LYS A 191 2.26 -8.42 2.75
CA LYS A 191 2.20 -8.98 1.39
C LYS A 191 1.91 -7.94 0.31
N PHE A 192 2.90 -7.10 0.02
CA PHE A 192 3.09 -6.54 -1.32
C PHE A 192 4.23 -7.28 -2.04
N ARG A 193 3.95 -8.50 -2.51
CA ARG A 193 4.90 -9.23 -3.35
C ARG A 193 4.81 -8.64 -4.75
N SER A 194 5.78 -7.82 -5.14
CA SER A 194 5.87 -7.34 -6.51
C SER A 194 5.92 -8.55 -7.46
N PRO A 195 5.19 -8.53 -8.59
CA PRO A 195 5.42 -9.49 -9.65
C PRO A 195 6.86 -9.31 -10.12
N ARG A 196 7.71 -10.31 -9.88
CA ARG A 196 9.09 -10.36 -10.39
C ARG A 196 9.10 -10.03 -11.88
N GLY A 197 9.50 -8.81 -12.21
CA GLY A 197 9.73 -8.31 -13.55
C GLY A 197 11.06 -7.59 -13.53
N ARG A 198 12.05 -8.17 -14.19
CA ARG A 198 13.41 -7.66 -14.33
C ARG A 198 13.34 -6.34 -15.12
N VAL A 199 13.39 -5.19 -14.45
CA VAL A 199 13.49 -3.88 -15.13
C VAL A 199 14.97 -3.57 -15.29
N ASN A 200 15.49 -3.82 -16.48
CA ASN A 200 16.81 -3.32 -16.87
C ASN A 200 16.73 -1.79 -16.92
N SER A 201 17.57 -1.13 -16.13
CA SER A 201 17.75 0.31 -16.15
C SER A 201 18.50 0.71 -17.42
N THR A 202 17.78 1.19 -18.44
CA THR A 202 18.38 2.02 -19.50
C THR A 202 17.39 3.07 -19.99
N GLU A 203 17.82 4.32 -19.83
CA GLU A 203 17.64 5.43 -20.78
C GLU A 203 16.21 6.01 -20.97
N TRP A 204 15.92 7.11 -20.26
CA TRP A 204 14.86 8.06 -20.65
C TRP A 204 15.50 9.36 -21.11
N LYS A 205 15.66 9.53 -22.43
CA LYS A 205 15.82 10.83 -23.07
C LYS A 205 14.45 11.47 -23.23
N ALA A 206 14.20 12.56 -22.52
CA ALA A 206 13.05 13.42 -22.76
C ALA A 206 13.19 14.10 -24.13
N LYS A 207 12.26 13.83 -25.06
CA LYS A 207 12.01 14.68 -26.23
C LYS A 207 10.87 15.64 -25.88
N LYS A 208 11.17 16.95 -25.98
CA LYS A 208 10.19 18.03 -25.95
C LYS A 208 9.30 17.95 -27.19
N CYS A 209 7.99 18.07 -27.00
CA CYS A 209 7.04 18.57 -27.98
C CYS A 209 6.59 19.96 -27.50
#